data_AF-A0A3E0ILH6-F1
#
_entry.id   AF-A0A3E0ILH6-F1
#
_cell.length_a   1.000
_cell.length_b   1.000
_cell.length_c   1.000
_cell.angle_alpha   90.00
_cell.angle_beta   90.00
_cell.angle_gamma   90.00
#
_symmetry.space_group_name_H-M   'P 1'
#
loop_
_entity.id
_entity.type
_entity.pdbx_description
1 polymer ?
#
loop_
_entity_poly.entity_id
_entity_poly.type
_entity_poly.pdbx_seq_one_letter_code
_entity_poly.pdbx_strand_id
1 'polypeptide(L)'
;MELLIIIVSTLFQAFVLFTVTNIILIDRPTYTRRDYLYVLLGIVIPSIILFLFIGKASLFFLTFGFLILFFKKRKIIGIICVVASVLILILCDFIATLLYQYIITFEINLYFSQFLYVLSFTFTSFAIAFILRRLMILLKLSWLYVNRIYMIFLLSLIVIFFITIYFYLPSTVNSLDHMLTVSYLVMLYFLAFIAVIILITISIAREMQYRRNKKEVEDYYKYTLQIEKINNRMRKFRHDYINILSTMSEYLREE
;
A
#
# COMPACT_ATOMS: atom_id res chain seq x y z
N MET A 1 -28.55 -23.03 14.77
CA MET A 1 -27.11 -23.38 14.70
C MET A 1 -26.43 -22.68 13.53
N GLU A 2 -26.88 -22.88 12.29
CA GLU A 2 -26.25 -22.27 11.10
C GLU A 2 -26.22 -20.73 11.12
N LEU A 3 -27.32 -20.09 11.51
CA LEU A 3 -27.41 -18.63 11.60
C LEU A 3 -26.40 -18.04 12.61
N LEU A 4 -26.17 -18.74 13.73
CA LEU A 4 -25.19 -18.34 14.74
C LEU A 4 -23.75 -18.50 14.23
N ILE A 5 -23.47 -19.57 13.48
CA ILE A 5 -22.16 -19.80 12.85
C ILE A 5 -21.86 -18.71 11.82
N ILE A 6 -22.86 -18.32 11.01
CA ILE A 6 -22.74 -17.23 10.03
C ILE A 6 -22.47 -15.89 10.70
N ILE A 7 -23.19 -15.57 11.78
CA ILE A 7 -22.96 -14.33 12.53
C ILE A 7 -21.55 -14.31 13.13
N VAL A 8 -21.12 -15.42 13.74
CA VAL A 8 -19.79 -15.51 14.34
C VAL A 8 -18.68 -15.42 13.28
N SER A 9 -18.84 -16.07 12.13
CA SER A 9 -17.83 -16.06 11.05
C SER A 9 -17.70 -14.68 10.40
N THR A 10 -18.82 -13.99 10.15
CA THR A 10 -18.82 -12.63 9.59
C THR A 10 -18.24 -11.60 10.56
N LEU A 11 -18.59 -11.68 11.84
CA LEU A 11 -17.98 -10.86 12.90
C LEU A 11 -16.47 -11.07 12.97
N PHE A 12 -16.06 -12.34 12.95
CA PHE A 12 -14.65 -12.71 12.96
C PHE A 12 -13.90 -12.18 11.73
N GLN A 13 -14.45 -12.36 10.54
CA GLN A 13 -13.84 -11.87 9.31
C GLN A 13 -13.74 -10.33 9.29
N ALA A 14 -14.77 -9.63 9.75
CA ALA A 14 -14.75 -8.17 9.89
C ALA A 14 -13.67 -7.71 10.88
N PHE A 15 -13.52 -8.42 12.00
CA PHE A 15 -12.51 -8.14 13.01
C PHE A 15 -11.09 -8.36 12.48
N VAL A 16 -10.85 -9.48 11.78
CA VAL A 16 -9.54 -9.77 11.18
C VAL A 16 -9.21 -8.74 10.10
N LEU A 17 -10.17 -8.36 9.25
CA LEU A 17 -9.95 -7.32 8.23
C LEU A 17 -9.62 -5.95 8.86
N PHE A 18 -10.35 -5.54 9.90
CA PHE A 18 -10.06 -4.29 10.61
C PHE A 18 -8.70 -4.30 11.32
N THR A 19 -8.30 -5.42 11.90
CA THR A 19 -7.00 -5.53 12.59
C THR A 19 -5.84 -5.57 11.60
N VAL A 20 -5.94 -6.35 10.52
CA VAL A 20 -4.93 -6.44 9.46
C VAL A 20 -4.71 -5.09 8.78
N THR A 21 -5.79 -4.38 8.40
CA THR A 21 -5.69 -3.03 7.82
C THR A 21 -4.95 -2.05 8.74
N ASN A 22 -5.22 -2.12 10.04
CA ASN A 22 -4.56 -1.28 11.05
C ASN A 22 -3.09 -1.63 11.28
N ILE A 23 -2.72 -2.91 11.19
CA ILE A 23 -1.32 -3.34 11.30
C ILE A 23 -0.51 -2.83 10.10
N ILE A 24 -1.08 -2.92 8.90
CA ILE A 24 -0.42 -2.49 7.66
C ILE A 24 -0.17 -0.97 7.69
N LEU A 25 -1.13 -0.19 8.18
CA LEU A 25 -1.02 1.27 8.18
C LEU A 25 0.19 1.77 8.99
N ILE A 26 1.09 2.49 8.32
CA ILE A 26 2.33 3.03 8.92
C ILE A 26 1.99 4.08 9.98
N ASP A 27 1.14 5.05 9.63
CA ASP A 27 0.65 6.09 10.53
C ASP A 27 -0.63 5.62 11.23
N ARG A 28 -0.49 5.03 12.41
CA ARG A 28 -1.64 4.56 13.20
C ARG A 28 -2.62 5.71 13.46
N PRO A 29 -3.84 5.67 12.92
CA PRO A 29 -4.84 6.66 13.26
C PRO A 29 -5.31 6.41 14.69
N THR A 30 -5.48 7.48 15.47
CA THR A 30 -6.12 7.40 16.79
C THR A 30 -7.62 7.18 16.59
N TYR A 31 -8.13 6.04 17.05
CA TYR A 31 -9.55 5.73 17.01
C TYR A 31 -10.25 6.24 18.28
N THR A 32 -11.31 7.02 18.09
CA THR A 32 -12.19 7.42 19.20
C THR A 32 -13.25 6.35 19.42
N ARG A 33 -13.87 6.30 20.61
CA ARG A 33 -14.97 5.35 20.92
C ARG A 33 -16.13 5.45 19.91
N ARG A 34 -16.35 6.64 19.32
CA ARG A 34 -17.35 6.86 18.27
C ARG A 34 -16.99 6.15 16.97
N ASP A 35 -15.71 6.09 16.61
CA ASP A 35 -15.25 5.39 15.39
C ASP A 35 -15.51 3.89 15.48
N TYR A 36 -15.30 3.27 16.65
CA TYR A 36 -15.64 1.86 16.87
C TYR A 36 -17.15 1.60 16.80
N LEU A 37 -17.98 2.51 17.33
CA LEU A 37 -19.43 2.44 17.19
C LEU A 37 -19.86 2.56 15.73
N TYR A 38 -19.24 3.44 14.94
CA TYR A 38 -19.51 3.54 13.50
C TYR A 38 -19.12 2.28 12.73
N VAL A 39 -18.00 1.62 13.08
CA VAL A 39 -17.63 0.33 12.47
C VAL A 39 -18.70 -0.73 12.78
N LEU A 40 -19.04 -0.86 14.05
CA LEU A 40 -19.90 -1.95 14.52
C LEU A 40 -21.36 -1.77 14.06
N LEU A 41 -21.95 -0.59 14.29
CA LEU A 41 -23.34 -0.29 13.94
C LEU A 41 -23.53 0.10 12.47
N GLY A 42 -22.53 0.75 11.85
CA GLY A 42 -22.67 1.28 10.49
C GLY A 42 -22.19 0.35 9.38
N ILE A 43 -21.25 -0.56 9.66
CA ILE A 43 -20.65 -1.43 8.64
C ILE A 43 -20.94 -2.90 8.94
N VAL A 44 -20.63 -3.36 10.15
CA VAL A 44 -20.66 -4.79 10.48
C VAL A 44 -22.10 -5.32 10.61
N ILE A 45 -22.96 -4.66 11.40
CA ILE A 45 -24.36 -5.11 11.58
C ILE A 45 -25.15 -5.09 10.26
N PRO A 46 -25.10 -4.01 9.45
CA PRO A 46 -25.78 -4.00 8.15
C PRO A 46 -25.24 -5.07 7.19
N SER A 47 -23.93 -5.36 7.25
CA SER A 47 -23.33 -6.43 6.45
C SER A 47 -23.85 -7.82 6.84
N ILE A 48 -24.04 -8.09 8.13
CA ILE A 48 -24.64 -9.36 8.62
C ILE A 48 -26.06 -9.52 8.11
N ILE A 49 -26.87 -8.46 8.19
CA ILE A 49 -28.25 -8.47 7.69
C ILE A 49 -28.25 -8.72 6.18
N LEU A 50 -27.42 -8.01 5.41
CA LEU A 50 -27.29 -8.20 3.97
C LEU A 50 -26.78 -9.59 3.59
N PHE A 51 -25.94 -10.21 4.41
CA PHE A 51 -25.48 -11.58 4.17
C PHE A 51 -26.65 -12.57 4.19
N LEU A 52 -27.66 -12.37 5.04
CA LEU A 52 -28.84 -13.23 5.09
C LEU A 52 -29.70 -13.14 3.81
N PHE A 53 -29.70 -11.99 3.12
CA PHE A 53 -30.50 -11.78 1.91
C PHE A 53 -29.74 -12.05 0.60
N ILE A 54 -28.48 -11.63 0.51
CA ILE A 54 -27.71 -11.58 -0.74
C ILE A 54 -26.50 -12.55 -0.69
N GLY A 55 -26.33 -13.29 0.41
CA GLY A 55 -25.26 -14.28 0.57
C GLY A 55 -23.86 -13.66 0.44
N LYS A 56 -23.00 -14.31 -0.36
CA LYS A 56 -21.58 -13.94 -0.53
C LYS A 56 -21.38 -12.50 -1.04
N ALA A 57 -22.34 -11.93 -1.78
CA ALA A 57 -22.22 -10.58 -2.32
C ALA A 57 -22.17 -9.49 -1.24
N SER A 58 -22.65 -9.78 -0.02
CA SER A 58 -22.53 -8.88 1.14
C SER A 58 -21.08 -8.57 1.55
N LEU A 59 -20.11 -9.40 1.16
CA LEU A 59 -18.69 -9.13 1.37
C LEU A 59 -18.23 -7.86 0.63
N PHE A 60 -18.82 -7.55 -0.53
CA PHE A 60 -18.55 -6.28 -1.22
C PHE A 60 -19.05 -5.10 -0.39
N PHE A 61 -20.21 -5.20 0.24
CA PHE A 61 -20.71 -4.13 1.11
C PHE A 61 -19.78 -3.89 2.30
N LEU A 62 -19.28 -4.97 2.92
CA LEU A 62 -18.31 -4.89 4.01
C LEU A 62 -17.03 -4.16 3.56
N THR A 63 -16.45 -4.57 2.43
CA THR A 63 -15.22 -3.93 1.91
C THR A 63 -15.44 -2.48 1.52
N PHE A 64 -16.57 -2.14 0.88
CA PHE A 64 -16.94 -0.74 0.58
C PHE A 64 -17.10 0.11 1.83
N GLY A 65 -17.72 -0.42 2.89
CA GLY A 65 -17.84 0.28 4.17
C GLY A 65 -16.46 0.63 4.77
N PHE A 66 -15.55 -0.34 4.75
CA PHE A 66 -14.17 -0.10 5.20
C PHE A 66 -13.41 0.88 4.30
N LEU A 67 -13.61 0.84 2.98
CA LEU A 67 -13.02 1.82 2.05
C LEU A 67 -13.40 3.25 2.41
N ILE A 68 -14.69 3.52 2.70
CA ILE A 68 -15.17 4.86 3.06
C ILE A 68 -14.54 5.33 4.38
N LEU A 69 -14.50 4.46 5.39
CA LEU A 69 -13.94 4.80 6.71
C LEU A 69 -12.46 5.15 6.61
N PHE A 70 -11.67 4.28 5.99
CA PHE A 70 -10.23 4.48 5.87
C PHE A 70 -9.88 5.63 4.90
N PHE A 71 -10.72 5.89 3.89
CA PHE A 71 -10.60 7.09 3.07
C PHE A 71 -10.78 8.37 3.89
N LYS A 72 -11.78 8.44 4.77
CA LYS A 72 -12.01 9.62 5.63
C LYS A 72 -10.83 9.91 6.56
N LYS A 73 -10.14 8.87 7.05
CA LYS A 73 -9.01 9.03 7.98
C LYS A 73 -7.68 9.28 7.28
N ARG A 74 -7.40 8.61 6.15
CA ARG A 74 -6.06 8.56 5.53
C ARG A 74 -6.04 8.70 4.01
N LYS A 75 -7.14 9.19 3.41
CA LYS A 75 -7.29 9.45 1.96
C LYS A 75 -6.92 8.21 1.12
N ILE A 76 -6.14 8.38 0.06
CA ILE A 76 -5.81 7.33 -0.93
C ILE A 76 -5.04 6.16 -0.28
N ILE A 77 -4.28 6.39 0.78
CA ILE A 77 -3.51 5.32 1.43
C ILE A 77 -4.41 4.40 2.23
N GLY A 78 -5.43 4.97 2.87
CA GLY A 78 -6.45 4.16 3.53
C GLY A 78 -7.10 3.19 2.54
N ILE A 79 -7.44 3.66 1.33
CA ILE A 79 -7.98 2.83 0.26
C ILE A 79 -7.00 1.70 -0.11
N ILE A 80 -5.74 2.05 -0.39
CA ILE A 80 -4.71 1.07 -0.78
C ILE A 80 -4.52 0.00 0.31
N CYS A 81 -4.46 0.40 1.59
CA CYS A 81 -4.33 -0.54 2.70
C CYS A 81 -5.54 -1.46 2.84
N VAL A 82 -6.76 -0.97 2.61
CA VAL A 82 -7.98 -1.80 2.61
C VAL A 82 -7.94 -2.80 1.47
N VAL A 83 -7.68 -2.38 0.22
CA VAL A 83 -7.64 -3.33 -0.91
C VAL A 83 -6.49 -4.34 -0.76
N ALA A 84 -5.32 -3.89 -0.31
CA ALA A 84 -4.21 -4.78 0.00
C ALA A 84 -4.56 -5.78 1.12
N SER A 85 -5.27 -5.35 2.17
CA SER A 85 -5.71 -6.25 3.24
C SER A 85 -6.65 -7.35 2.72
N VAL A 86 -7.58 -7.02 1.82
CA VAL A 86 -8.48 -8.01 1.22
C VAL A 86 -7.69 -9.03 0.43
N LEU A 87 -6.71 -8.60 -0.37
CA LEU A 87 -5.83 -9.51 -1.11
C LEU A 87 -5.00 -10.42 -0.19
N ILE A 88 -4.48 -9.89 0.90
CA ILE A 88 -3.74 -10.67 1.90
C ILE A 88 -4.66 -11.73 2.52
N LEU A 89 -5.89 -11.36 2.88
CA LEU A 89 -6.83 -12.31 3.46
C LEU A 89 -7.20 -13.42 2.48
N ILE A 90 -7.38 -13.11 1.20
CA ILE A 90 -7.58 -14.13 0.15
C ILE A 90 -6.38 -15.08 0.10
N LEU A 91 -5.15 -14.55 0.09
CA LEU A 91 -3.95 -15.39 0.11
C LEU A 91 -3.86 -16.26 1.37
N CYS A 92 -4.18 -15.69 2.54
CA CYS A 92 -4.16 -16.43 3.81
C CYS A 92 -5.23 -17.53 3.83
N ASP A 93 -6.38 -17.31 3.21
CA ASP A 93 -7.43 -18.31 3.05
C ASP A 93 -6.91 -19.51 2.24
N PHE A 94 -6.22 -19.27 1.11
CA PHE A 94 -5.58 -20.35 0.34
C PHE A 94 -4.51 -21.11 1.13
N ILE A 95 -3.67 -20.40 1.91
CA ILE A 95 -2.68 -21.06 2.77
C ILE A 95 -3.35 -21.93 3.85
N ALA A 96 -4.35 -21.37 4.53
CA ALA A 96 -5.10 -22.10 5.56
C ALA A 96 -5.83 -23.31 4.97
N THR A 97 -6.35 -23.18 3.76
CA THR A 97 -7.01 -24.24 3.01
C THR A 97 -6.06 -25.38 2.64
N LEU A 98 -4.83 -25.08 2.22
CA LEU A 98 -3.79 -26.09 1.98
C LEU A 98 -3.45 -26.87 3.26
N LEU A 99 -3.33 -26.17 4.39
CA LEU A 99 -3.10 -26.81 5.69
C LEU A 99 -4.28 -27.68 6.12
N TYR A 100 -5.51 -27.19 5.94
CA TYR A 100 -6.73 -27.93 6.27
C TYR A 100 -6.82 -29.24 5.48
N GLN A 101 -6.47 -29.21 4.19
CA GLN A 101 -6.44 -30.42 3.37
C GLN A 101 -5.40 -31.42 3.85
N TYR A 102 -4.20 -30.96 4.22
CA TYR A 102 -3.17 -31.81 4.81
C TYR A 102 -3.62 -32.43 6.14
N ILE A 103 -4.42 -31.72 6.93
CA ILE A 103 -4.92 -32.23 8.22
C ILE A 103 -6.02 -33.27 8.00
N ILE A 104 -6.92 -33.09 7.03
CA ILE A 104 -7.98 -34.06 6.72
C ILE A 104 -7.41 -35.42 6.34
N THR A 105 -6.25 -35.48 5.67
CA THR A 105 -5.62 -36.77 5.31
C THR A 105 -5.23 -37.62 6.52
N PHE A 106 -5.19 -37.05 7.74
CA PHE A 106 -4.93 -37.78 8.99
C PHE A 106 -6.20 -38.27 9.71
N GLU A 107 -7.39 -38.13 9.11
CA GLU A 107 -8.68 -38.58 9.67
C GLU A 107 -8.98 -38.05 11.08
N ILE A 108 -8.51 -36.84 11.40
CA ILE A 108 -8.78 -36.19 12.68
C ILE A 108 -10.24 -35.68 12.73
N ASN A 109 -10.81 -35.58 13.94
CA ASN A 109 -12.15 -35.04 14.16
C ASN A 109 -12.38 -33.70 13.42
N LEU A 110 -13.47 -33.64 12.67
CA LEU A 110 -13.86 -32.53 11.79
C LEU A 110 -13.88 -31.16 12.50
N TYR A 111 -14.36 -31.12 13.76
CA TYR A 111 -14.38 -29.88 14.55
C TYR A 111 -12.98 -29.38 14.92
N PHE A 112 -12.06 -30.30 15.17
CA PHE A 112 -10.67 -29.96 15.47
C PHE A 112 -9.94 -29.43 14.23
N SER A 113 -10.19 -30.03 13.06
CA SER A 113 -9.65 -29.56 11.79
C SER A 113 -10.14 -28.15 11.44
N GLN A 114 -11.42 -27.84 11.68
CA GLN A 114 -11.96 -26.48 11.49
C GLN A 114 -11.34 -25.46 12.45
N PHE A 115 -11.11 -25.84 13.72
CA PHE A 115 -10.43 -24.99 14.68
C PHE A 115 -8.99 -24.67 14.25
N LEU A 116 -8.24 -25.68 13.80
CA LEU A 116 -6.89 -25.49 13.26
C LEU A 116 -6.87 -24.60 12.00
N TYR A 117 -7.87 -24.73 11.14
CA TYR A 117 -8.02 -23.83 9.99
C TYR A 117 -8.15 -22.36 10.43
N VAL A 118 -9.06 -22.06 11.36
CA VAL A 118 -9.25 -20.67 11.87
C VAL A 118 -7.97 -20.13 12.52
N LEU A 119 -7.26 -20.97 13.28
CA LEU A 119 -6.00 -20.61 13.93
C LEU A 119 -4.91 -20.32 12.89
N SER A 120 -4.73 -21.19 11.89
CA SER A 120 -3.75 -20.99 10.83
C SER A 120 -4.05 -19.74 10.00
N PHE A 121 -5.32 -19.46 9.69
CA PHE A 121 -5.74 -18.26 8.98
C PHE A 121 -5.41 -16.97 9.74
N THR A 122 -5.67 -16.92 11.04
CA THR A 122 -5.37 -15.73 11.86
C THR A 122 -3.87 -15.52 12.04
N PHE A 123 -3.14 -16.61 12.29
CA PHE A 123 -1.69 -16.53 12.47
C PHE A 123 -1.00 -16.07 11.18
N THR A 124 -1.36 -16.65 10.04
CA THR A 124 -0.78 -16.29 8.74
C THR A 124 -1.14 -14.86 8.33
N SER A 125 -2.38 -14.42 8.54
CA SER A 125 -2.80 -13.04 8.22
C SER A 125 -2.06 -11.99 9.05
N PHE A 126 -1.85 -12.24 10.35
CA PHE A 126 -1.04 -11.33 11.17
C PHE A 126 0.44 -11.36 10.78
N ALA A 127 1.02 -12.54 10.56
CA ALA A 127 2.41 -12.67 10.13
C ALA A 127 2.68 -11.91 8.82
N ILE A 128 1.83 -12.10 7.81
CA ILE A 128 1.97 -11.41 6.51
C ILE A 128 1.75 -9.90 6.66
N ALA A 129 0.80 -9.46 7.48
CA ALA A 129 0.59 -8.04 7.76
C ALA A 129 1.83 -7.37 8.36
N PHE A 130 2.50 -8.03 9.31
CA PHE A 130 3.75 -7.54 9.90
C PHE A 130 4.90 -7.53 8.88
N ILE A 131 5.03 -8.57 8.05
CA ILE A 131 6.03 -8.64 6.98
C ILE A 131 5.83 -7.49 6.00
N LEU A 132 4.60 -7.24 5.55
CA LEU A 132 4.29 -6.15 4.63
C LEU A 132 4.55 -4.78 5.26
N ARG A 133 4.20 -4.58 6.53
CA ARG A 133 4.55 -3.35 7.25
C ARG A 133 6.06 -3.13 7.24
N ARG A 134 6.84 -4.16 7.56
CA ARG A 134 8.30 -4.10 7.55
C ARG A 134 8.84 -3.80 6.15
N LEU A 135 8.31 -4.44 5.11
CA LEU A 135 8.65 -4.17 3.71
C LEU A 135 8.38 -2.73 3.33
N MET A 136 7.23 -2.16 3.71
CA MET A 136 6.92 -0.76 3.41
C MET A 136 7.89 0.21 4.09
N ILE A 137 8.28 -0.07 5.34
CA ILE A 137 9.27 0.76 6.06
C ILE A 137 10.65 0.64 5.39
N LEU A 138 11.09 -0.58 5.06
CA LEU A 138 12.39 -0.85 4.43
C LEU A 138 12.52 -0.19 3.06
N LEU A 139 11.46 -0.23 2.24
CA LEU A 139 11.44 0.37 0.91
C LEU A 139 11.41 1.91 0.93
N LYS A 140 11.55 2.55 2.11
CA LYS A 140 11.42 4.00 2.31
C LYS A 140 10.17 4.57 1.62
N LEU A 141 9.09 3.77 1.57
CA LEU A 141 7.84 4.14 0.90
C LEU A 141 7.24 5.43 1.48
N SER A 142 7.65 5.86 2.67
CA SER A 142 7.34 7.17 3.24
C SER A 142 7.56 8.36 2.28
N TRP A 143 8.55 8.29 1.37
CA TRP A 143 8.84 9.36 0.43
C TRP A 143 8.08 9.20 -0.90
N LEU A 144 7.92 7.95 -1.37
CA LEU A 144 7.07 7.60 -2.53
C LEU A 144 5.58 7.89 -2.27
N TYR A 145 5.16 7.75 -1.01
CA TYR A 145 3.84 8.06 -0.48
C TYR A 145 3.42 9.51 -0.77
N VAL A 146 4.37 10.44 -0.87
CA VAL A 146 4.10 11.85 -1.18
C VAL A 146 3.70 12.03 -2.66
N ASN A 147 4.19 11.17 -3.55
CA ASN A 147 3.90 11.27 -4.97
C ASN A 147 2.52 10.69 -5.31
N ARG A 148 1.53 11.56 -5.56
CA ARG A 148 0.16 11.16 -5.90
C ARG A 148 0.09 10.26 -7.14
N ILE A 149 0.97 10.45 -8.12
CA ILE A 149 0.98 9.66 -9.36
C ILE A 149 1.35 8.21 -9.06
N TYR A 150 2.38 7.99 -8.22
CA TYR A 150 2.78 6.65 -7.79
C TYR A 150 1.64 5.95 -7.04
N MET A 151 0.94 6.65 -6.16
CA MET A 151 -0.17 6.08 -5.38
C MET A 151 -1.36 5.68 -6.25
N ILE A 152 -1.70 6.48 -7.27
CA ILE A 152 -2.75 6.13 -8.24
C ILE A 152 -2.32 4.94 -9.09
N PHE A 153 -1.06 4.91 -9.55
CA PHE A 153 -0.53 3.77 -10.31
C PHE A 153 -0.56 2.48 -9.49
N LEU A 154 -0.09 2.53 -8.24
CA LEU A 154 -0.10 1.38 -7.33
C LEU A 154 -1.52 0.89 -7.04
N LEU A 155 -2.47 1.81 -6.83
CA LEU A 155 -3.88 1.46 -6.67
C LEU A 155 -4.43 0.77 -7.93
N SER A 156 -4.16 1.32 -9.12
CA SER A 156 -4.59 0.72 -10.39
C SER A 156 -4.06 -0.70 -10.55
N LEU A 157 -2.77 -0.93 -10.27
CA LEU A 157 -2.14 -2.23 -10.37
C LEU A 157 -2.76 -3.25 -9.39
N ILE A 158 -3.08 -2.84 -8.17
CA ILE A 158 -3.80 -3.66 -7.19
C ILE A 158 -5.22 -4.00 -7.66
N VAL A 159 -5.94 -3.04 -8.24
CA VAL A 159 -7.30 -3.26 -8.75
C VAL A 159 -7.28 -4.22 -9.95
N ILE A 160 -6.33 -4.05 -10.88
CA ILE A 160 -6.17 -4.97 -12.02
C ILE A 160 -5.95 -6.40 -11.53
N PHE A 161 -5.09 -6.57 -10.52
CA PHE A 161 -4.84 -7.89 -9.92
C PHE A 161 -6.07 -8.49 -9.23
N PHE A 162 -6.87 -7.66 -8.57
CA PHE A 162 -8.13 -8.12 -7.98
C PHE A 162 -9.11 -8.61 -9.06
N ILE A 163 -9.22 -7.87 -10.17
CA ILE A 163 -10.07 -8.24 -11.31
C ILE A 163 -9.58 -9.55 -11.95
N THR A 164 -8.27 -9.70 -12.18
CA THR A 164 -7.74 -10.93 -12.77
C THR A 164 -7.98 -12.13 -11.87
N ILE A 165 -7.73 -12.04 -10.56
CA ILE A 165 -8.06 -13.13 -9.62
C ILE A 165 -9.53 -13.50 -9.72
N TYR A 166 -10.43 -12.51 -9.72
CA TYR A 166 -11.87 -12.77 -9.78
C TYR A 166 -12.28 -13.56 -11.03
N PHE A 167 -11.68 -13.26 -12.19
CA PHE A 167 -11.97 -13.97 -13.44
C PHE A 167 -11.33 -15.35 -13.53
N TYR A 168 -10.13 -15.53 -12.98
CA TYR A 168 -9.40 -16.80 -13.07
C TYR A 168 -9.78 -17.80 -11.98
N LEU A 169 -10.44 -17.37 -10.90
CA LEU A 169 -10.85 -18.27 -9.85
C LEU A 169 -12.09 -19.08 -10.27
N PRO A 170 -12.03 -20.43 -10.26
CA PRO A 170 -13.19 -21.23 -10.63
C PRO A 170 -14.31 -21.06 -9.60
N SER A 171 -15.55 -20.99 -10.07
CA SER A 171 -16.74 -20.81 -9.23
C SER A 171 -17.07 -22.06 -8.40
N THR A 172 -16.68 -23.24 -8.87
CA THR A 172 -16.83 -24.52 -8.18
C THR A 172 -15.58 -25.37 -8.34
N VAL A 173 -15.27 -26.15 -7.30
CA VAL A 173 -14.14 -27.07 -7.29
C VAL A 173 -14.68 -28.50 -7.32
N ASN A 174 -14.35 -29.25 -8.38
CA ASN A 174 -14.95 -30.56 -8.63
C ASN A 174 -14.26 -31.72 -7.89
N SER A 175 -12.99 -31.56 -7.50
CA SER A 175 -12.23 -32.57 -6.76
C SER A 175 -11.17 -31.95 -5.83
N LEU A 176 -10.69 -32.71 -4.85
CA LEU A 176 -9.61 -32.29 -3.96
C LEU A 176 -8.31 -31.97 -4.71
N ASP A 177 -8.02 -32.71 -5.79
CA ASP A 177 -6.82 -32.45 -6.61
C ASP A 177 -6.96 -31.17 -7.43
N HIS A 178 -8.17 -30.87 -7.92
CA HIS A 178 -8.46 -29.59 -8.55
C HIS A 178 -8.30 -28.43 -7.55
N MET A 179 -8.68 -28.62 -6.28
CA MET A 179 -8.51 -27.62 -5.22
C MET A 179 -7.04 -27.28 -4.96
N LEU A 180 -6.18 -28.31 -4.88
CA LEU A 180 -4.73 -28.13 -4.73
C LEU A 180 -4.14 -27.38 -5.91
N THR A 181 -4.48 -27.81 -7.13
CA THR A 181 -3.95 -27.22 -8.36
C THR A 181 -4.30 -25.73 -8.44
N VAL A 182 -5.54 -25.37 -8.12
CA VAL A 182 -5.99 -23.97 -8.07
C VAL A 182 -5.25 -23.19 -6.98
N SER A 183 -5.10 -23.77 -5.79
CA SER A 183 -4.41 -23.12 -4.66
C SER A 183 -2.94 -22.83 -5.00
N TYR A 184 -2.23 -23.77 -5.62
CA TYR A 184 -0.85 -23.56 -6.07
C TYR A 184 -0.73 -22.51 -7.17
N LEU A 185 -1.65 -22.52 -8.15
CA LEU A 185 -1.68 -21.51 -9.21
C LEU A 185 -1.90 -20.10 -8.65
N VAL A 186 -2.85 -19.95 -7.73
CA VAL A 186 -3.12 -18.66 -7.07
C VAL A 186 -1.90 -18.20 -6.28
N MET A 187 -1.26 -19.08 -5.51
CA MET A 187 -0.04 -18.75 -4.77
C MET A 187 1.11 -18.30 -5.69
N LEU A 188 1.32 -18.99 -6.81
CA LEU A 188 2.32 -18.61 -7.80
C LEU A 188 2.00 -17.25 -8.42
N TYR A 189 0.73 -17.00 -8.74
CA TYR A 189 0.29 -15.71 -9.27
C TYR A 189 0.52 -14.56 -8.28
N PHE A 190 0.23 -14.78 -6.99
CA PHE A 190 0.53 -13.83 -5.92
C PHE A 190 2.03 -13.55 -5.76
N LEU A 191 2.87 -14.58 -5.83
CA LEU A 191 4.33 -14.40 -5.76
C LEU A 191 4.85 -13.57 -6.93
N ALA A 192 4.41 -13.87 -8.15
CA ALA A 192 4.76 -13.09 -9.33
C ALA A 192 4.32 -11.63 -9.19
N PHE A 193 3.11 -11.41 -8.67
CA PHE A 193 2.56 -10.07 -8.45
C PHE A 193 3.34 -9.25 -7.42
N ILE A 194 3.69 -9.86 -6.28
CA ILE A 194 4.54 -9.23 -5.27
C ILE A 194 5.90 -8.86 -5.88
N ALA A 195 6.50 -9.74 -6.68
CA ALA A 195 7.76 -9.46 -7.36
C ALA A 195 7.65 -8.25 -8.31
N VAL A 196 6.57 -8.17 -9.11
CA VAL A 196 6.31 -7.02 -10.00
C VAL A 196 6.16 -5.72 -9.21
N ILE A 197 5.39 -5.72 -8.11
CA ILE A 197 5.25 -4.54 -7.25
C ILE A 197 6.60 -4.06 -6.71
N ILE A 198 7.43 -4.99 -6.22
CA ILE A 198 8.75 -4.67 -5.65
C ILE A 198 9.65 -4.08 -6.73
N LEU A 199 9.73 -4.70 -7.91
CA LEU A 199 10.54 -4.22 -9.03
C LEU A 199 10.14 -2.82 -9.47
N ILE A 200 8.84 -2.58 -9.66
CA ILE A 200 8.33 -1.27 -10.06
C ILE A 200 8.64 -0.23 -8.98
N THR A 201 8.42 -0.57 -7.71
CA THR A 201 8.67 0.35 -6.59
C THR A 201 10.14 0.77 -6.53
N ILE A 202 11.08 -0.17 -6.71
CA ILE A 202 12.51 0.12 -6.75
C ILE A 202 12.86 0.98 -7.97
N SER A 203 12.30 0.67 -9.14
CA SER A 203 12.54 1.45 -10.38
C SER A 203 12.08 2.90 -10.24
N ILE A 204 10.87 3.13 -9.73
CA ILE A 204 10.34 4.47 -9.51
C ILE A 204 11.13 5.21 -8.42
N ALA A 205 11.55 4.51 -7.35
CA ALA A 205 12.40 5.10 -6.33
C ALA A 205 13.73 5.63 -6.93
N ARG A 206 14.37 4.83 -7.78
CA ARG A 206 15.60 5.21 -8.48
C ARG A 206 15.37 6.39 -9.43
N GLU A 207 14.28 6.37 -10.20
CA GLU A 207 13.96 7.46 -11.12
C GLU A 207 13.74 8.79 -10.38
N MET A 208 13.00 8.76 -9.27
CA MET A 208 12.75 9.92 -8.43
C MET A 208 14.05 10.51 -7.86
N GLN A 209 14.96 9.65 -7.39
CA GLN A 209 16.28 10.07 -6.90
C GLN A 209 17.12 10.67 -8.03
N TYR A 210 17.13 10.06 -9.21
CA TYR A 210 17.84 10.56 -10.38
C TYR A 210 17.35 11.95 -10.80
N ARG A 211 16.03 12.16 -10.89
CA ARG A 211 15.43 13.46 -11.23
C ARG A 211 15.81 14.55 -10.22
N ARG A 212 15.89 14.21 -8.93
CA ARG A 212 16.31 15.16 -7.87
C ARG A 212 17.77 15.55 -8.02
N ASN A 213 18.66 14.58 -8.16
CA ASN A 213 20.09 14.84 -8.33
C ASN A 213 20.34 15.70 -9.56
N LYS A 214 19.63 15.44 -10.67
CA LYS A 214 19.72 16.26 -11.89
C LYS A 214 19.31 17.71 -11.62
N LYS A 215 18.20 17.92 -10.90
CA LYS A 215 17.72 19.26 -10.56
C LYS A 215 18.71 20.00 -9.66
N GLU A 216 19.24 19.34 -8.63
CA GLU A 216 20.26 19.91 -7.75
C GLU A 216 21.49 20.36 -8.55
N VAL A 217 21.99 19.52 -9.46
CA VAL A 217 23.12 19.87 -10.34
C VAL A 217 22.79 21.07 -11.25
N GLU A 218 21.60 21.11 -11.85
CA GLU A 218 21.18 22.25 -12.68
C GLU A 218 21.10 23.56 -11.89
N ASP A 219 20.61 23.50 -10.65
CA ASP A 219 20.51 24.66 -9.77
C ASP A 219 21.90 25.14 -9.34
N TYR A 220 22.84 24.23 -9.00
CA TYR A 220 24.25 24.57 -8.74
C TYR A 220 24.94 25.19 -9.95
N TYR A 221 24.68 24.67 -11.15
CA TYR A 221 25.23 25.21 -12.40
C TYR A 221 24.75 26.64 -12.65
N LYS A 222 23.43 26.89 -12.51
CA LYS A 222 22.85 28.24 -12.66
C LYS A 222 23.45 29.22 -11.65
N TYR A 223 23.61 28.80 -10.40
CA TYR A 223 24.22 29.62 -9.36
C TYR A 223 25.66 30.00 -9.70
N THR A 224 26.47 29.03 -10.13
CA THR A 224 27.87 29.26 -10.54
C THR A 224 27.96 30.29 -11.67
N LEU A 225 27.09 30.16 -12.68
CA LEU A 225 27.05 31.07 -13.82
C LEU A 225 26.61 32.49 -13.42
N GLN A 226 25.74 32.64 -12.42
CA GLN A 226 25.39 33.95 -11.86
C GLN A 226 26.57 34.58 -11.12
N ILE A 227 27.32 33.81 -10.33
CA ILE A 227 28.51 34.28 -9.63
C ILE A 227 29.59 34.73 -10.63
N GLU A 228 29.81 33.97 -11.71
CA GLU A 228 30.75 34.34 -12.77
C GLU A 228 30.35 35.67 -13.43
N LYS A 229 29.06 35.85 -13.75
CA LYS A 229 28.53 37.13 -14.27
C LYS A 229 28.72 38.29 -13.29
N ILE A 230 28.56 38.06 -12.00
CA ILE A 230 28.81 39.08 -10.97
C ILE A 230 30.30 39.41 -10.92
N ASN A 231 31.19 38.41 -10.92
CA ASN A 231 32.63 38.60 -10.85
C ASN A 231 33.15 39.38 -12.07
N ASN A 232 32.69 39.03 -13.28
CA ASN A 232 33.05 39.76 -14.50
C ASN A 232 32.55 41.22 -14.46
N ARG A 233 31.33 41.47 -13.97
CA ARG A 233 30.83 42.84 -13.75
C ARG A 233 31.69 43.61 -12.75
N MET A 234 32.16 42.94 -11.70
CA MET A 234 32.98 43.58 -10.67
C MET A 234 34.40 43.87 -11.12
N ARG A 235 34.96 43.01 -11.96
CA ARG A 235 36.23 43.27 -12.67
C ARG A 235 36.10 44.49 -13.59
N LYS A 236 35.00 44.59 -14.35
CA LYS A 236 34.72 45.75 -15.21
C LYS A 236 34.54 47.03 -14.40
N PHE A 237 33.75 46.98 -13.33
CA PHE A 237 33.54 48.13 -12.42
C PHE A 237 34.87 48.66 -11.84
N ARG A 238 35.75 47.76 -11.40
CA ARG A 238 37.08 48.13 -10.89
C ARG A 238 37.94 48.81 -11.95
N HIS A 239 37.92 48.30 -13.18
CA HIS A 239 38.66 48.90 -14.30
C HIS A 239 38.13 50.31 -14.62
N ASP A 240 36.80 50.47 -14.70
CA ASP A 240 36.18 51.77 -14.97
C ASP A 240 36.51 52.79 -13.85
N TYR A 241 36.54 52.34 -12.59
CA TYR A 241 36.94 53.17 -11.45
C TYR A 241 38.41 53.62 -11.49
N ILE A 242 39.33 52.71 -11.85
CA ILE A 242 40.75 53.04 -12.04
C ILE A 242 40.92 54.10 -13.14
N ASN A 243 40.20 53.95 -14.26
CA ASN A 243 40.26 54.92 -15.35
C ASN A 243 39.79 56.31 -14.89
N ILE A 244 38.65 56.40 -14.21
CA ILE A 244 38.13 57.68 -13.69
C ILE A 244 39.14 58.35 -12.75
N LEU A 245 39.71 57.60 -11.81
CA LEU A 245 40.73 58.13 -10.89
C LEU A 245 41.99 58.58 -11.62
N SER A 246 42.44 57.82 -12.63
CA SER A 246 43.57 58.21 -13.47
C SER A 246 43.30 59.54 -14.16
N THR A 247 42.14 59.69 -14.83
CA THR A 247 41.77 60.92 -15.54
C THR A 247 41.68 62.12 -14.59
N MET A 248 41.12 61.93 -13.39
CA MET A 248 41.09 62.99 -12.36
C MET A 248 42.50 63.37 -11.87
N SER A 249 43.37 62.38 -11.65
CA SER A 249 44.75 62.63 -11.19
C SER A 249 45.60 63.34 -12.23
N GLU A 250 45.32 63.10 -13.52
CA GLU A 250 45.99 63.71 -14.65
C GLU A 250 45.55 65.18 -14.78
N TYR A 251 44.25 65.44 -14.68
CA TYR A 251 43.70 66.81 -14.58
C TYR A 251 44.31 67.62 -13.44
N LEU A 252 44.47 67.02 -12.25
CA LEU A 252 45.06 67.67 -11.07
C LEU A 252 46.58 67.93 -11.21
N ARG A 253 47.26 67.30 -12.17
CA ARG A 253 48.70 67.49 -12.43
C ARG A 253 48.97 68.52 -13.53
N GLU A 254 47.98 68.82 -14.36
CA GLU A 254 48.08 69.82 -15.43
C GLU A 254 47.75 71.25 -14.96
N GLU A 255 47.24 71.42 -13.73
CA GLU A 255 47.12 72.69 -12.99
C GLU A 255 48.35 72.95 -12.09
#